data_AF-A0A924LH88-F1
#
_entry.id   AF-A0A924LH88-F1
#
_cell.length_a   1.000
_cell.length_b   1.000
_cell.length_c   1.000
_cell.angle_alpha   90.00
_cell.angle_beta   90.00
_cell.angle_gamma   90.00
#
_symmetry.space_group_name_H-M   'P 1'
#
loop_
_entity.id
_entity.type
_entity.pdbx_description
1 polymer ?
#
loop_
_entity_poly.entity_id
_entity_poly.type
_entity_poly.pdbx_seq_one_letter_code
_entity_poly.pdbx_strand_id
1 'polypeptide(L)'
;SALVHTDLRASHGPDYRATPDRPFWFGDGMLEIPMSRGFSGSLARIGPTAFHAIDTAIGRRARLPGIFSRLGLLERATLTPEGVDFATQRRLVLAMLARGQRVFTLTYHSPSLAVGHTPYVRNDRDLADFLDRLKRITALFFDELGAQATTPEAVMGLAE
;
A
#
# COMPACT_ATOMS: atom_id res chain seq x y z
N SER A 1 6.78 0.56 -10.67
CA SER A 1 5.79 1.19 -9.79
C SER A 1 6.47 1.57 -8.48
N ALA A 2 6.41 2.84 -8.13
CA ALA A 2 7.11 3.45 -7.02
C ALA A 2 6.54 3.02 -5.66
N LEU A 3 7.43 2.77 -4.71
CA LEU A 3 7.09 2.39 -3.33
C LEU A 3 6.95 3.64 -2.46
N VAL A 4 5.88 4.41 -2.69
CA VAL A 4 5.64 5.70 -2.02
C VAL A 4 5.77 5.60 -0.50
N HIS A 5 6.32 6.64 0.12
CA HIS A 5 6.62 6.68 1.56
C HIS A 5 7.60 5.60 2.03
N THR A 6 8.57 5.22 1.18
CA THR A 6 9.61 4.25 1.52
C THR A 6 10.99 4.78 1.17
N ASP A 7 11.94 4.61 2.08
CA ASP A 7 13.36 4.87 1.86
C ASP A 7 14.09 3.53 1.71
N LEU A 8 14.58 3.22 0.51
CA LEU A 8 15.28 1.97 0.23
C LEU A 8 16.81 2.12 0.24
N ARG A 9 17.35 3.28 0.63
CA ARG A 9 18.81 3.53 0.60
C ARG A 9 19.60 2.55 1.45
N ALA A 10 19.02 2.07 2.54
CA ALA A 10 19.61 1.02 3.39
C ALA A 10 19.84 -0.31 2.65
N SER A 11 19.12 -0.55 1.55
CA SER A 11 19.22 -1.72 0.69
C SER A 11 19.76 -1.37 -0.70
N HIS A 12 20.51 -0.27 -0.82
CA HIS A 12 21.05 0.25 -2.10
C HIS A 12 19.99 0.65 -3.13
N GLY A 13 18.74 0.88 -2.69
CA GLY A 13 17.65 1.35 -3.53
C GLY A 13 17.41 2.86 -3.47
N PRO A 14 16.50 3.39 -4.28
CA PRO A 14 16.13 4.82 -4.27
C PRO A 14 15.35 5.25 -3.02
N ASP A 15 15.25 6.55 -2.83
CA ASP A 15 14.37 7.16 -1.82
C ASP A 15 13.05 7.62 -2.46
N TYR A 16 11.95 6.95 -2.12
CA TYR A 16 10.61 7.21 -2.66
C TYR A 16 9.73 8.04 -1.68
N ARG A 17 10.34 8.66 -0.66
CA ARG A 17 9.57 9.46 0.32
C ARG A 17 8.93 10.70 -0.28
N ALA A 18 9.57 11.29 -1.29
CA ALA A 18 9.10 12.47 -2.00
C ALA A 18 8.30 12.16 -3.28
N THR A 19 8.07 10.88 -3.59
CA THR A 19 7.31 10.48 -4.78
C THR A 19 5.81 10.77 -4.57
N PRO A 20 5.10 11.32 -5.56
CA PRO A 20 3.65 11.46 -5.50
C PRO A 20 2.95 10.12 -5.24
N ASP A 21 1.87 10.16 -4.47
CA ASP A 21 0.99 9.01 -4.20
C ASP A 21 -0.15 8.86 -5.23
N ARG A 22 -0.15 9.71 -6.26
CA ARG A 22 -1.12 9.76 -7.35
C ARG A 22 -0.41 9.57 -8.69
N PRO A 23 -1.11 9.19 -9.77
CA PRO A 23 -0.50 9.12 -11.10
C PRO A 23 0.15 10.46 -11.49
N PHE A 24 1.37 10.41 -12.02
CA PHE A 24 2.11 11.61 -12.42
C PHE A 24 2.99 11.33 -13.63
N TRP A 25 3.29 12.38 -14.38
CA TRP A 25 4.21 12.32 -15.52
C TRP A 25 5.64 12.59 -15.08
N PHE A 26 6.60 11.84 -15.66
CA PHE A 26 8.02 12.06 -15.41
C PHE A 26 8.88 11.70 -16.62
N GLY A 27 10.08 12.29 -16.66
CA GLY A 27 10.99 12.14 -17.79
C GLY A 27 10.36 12.60 -19.11
N ASP A 28 10.69 11.90 -20.20
CA ASP A 28 10.23 12.21 -21.56
C ASP A 28 8.84 11.59 -21.84
N GLY A 29 7.86 11.88 -20.98
CA GLY A 29 6.46 11.47 -21.19
C GLY A 29 6.11 10.07 -20.68
N MET A 30 6.80 9.59 -19.63
CA MET A 30 6.45 8.33 -18.98
C MET A 30 5.41 8.58 -17.88
N LEU A 31 4.33 7.80 -17.87
CA LEU A 31 3.32 7.82 -16.81
C LEU A 31 3.74 6.85 -15.69
N GLU A 32 3.88 7.36 -14.47
CA GLU A 32 3.99 6.52 -13.28
C GLU A 32 2.61 6.34 -12.64
N ILE A 33 2.20 5.09 -12.44
CA ILE A 33 1.07 4.75 -11.57
C ILE A 33 1.66 4.13 -10.30
N PRO A 34 1.74 4.88 -9.20
CA PRO A 34 2.38 4.41 -7.97
C PRO A 34 1.57 3.31 -7.31
N MET A 35 2.26 2.45 -6.55
CA MET A 35 1.59 1.46 -5.72
C MET A 35 0.72 2.18 -4.69
N SER A 36 -0.48 1.66 -4.42
CA SER A 36 -1.32 2.22 -3.37
C SER A 36 -0.74 1.89 -1.99
N ARG A 37 0.09 2.80 -1.48
CA ARG A 37 0.75 2.70 -0.19
C ARG A 37 0.53 4.00 0.55
N GLY A 38 0.12 3.90 1.81
CA GLY A 38 -0.30 5.07 2.57
C GLY A 38 -0.39 4.82 4.05
N PHE A 39 -1.04 5.75 4.75
CA PHE A 39 -1.19 5.75 6.19
C PHE A 39 -2.65 5.70 6.63
N SER A 40 -2.93 4.89 7.64
CA SER A 40 -4.19 4.84 8.39
C SER A 40 -3.96 5.18 9.88
N GLY A 41 -5.04 5.47 10.62
CA GLY A 41 -5.01 5.85 12.04
C GLY A 41 -5.28 7.33 12.31
N SER A 42 -5.34 7.72 13.58
CA SER A 42 -5.67 9.10 14.00
C SER A 42 -4.62 10.13 13.57
N LEU A 43 -3.35 9.73 13.49
CA LEU A 43 -2.23 10.57 13.03
C LEU A 43 -1.94 10.38 11.54
N ALA A 44 -2.79 9.66 10.81
CA ALA A 44 -2.57 9.42 9.39
C ALA A 44 -2.33 10.72 8.63
N ARG A 45 -3.00 11.83 8.98
CA ARG A 45 -2.89 13.14 8.31
C ARG A 45 -1.44 13.65 8.24
N ILE A 46 -0.69 13.46 9.31
CA ILE A 46 0.73 13.82 9.42
C ILE A 46 1.65 12.61 9.16
N GLY A 47 1.11 11.57 8.54
CA GLY A 47 1.70 10.25 8.41
C GLY A 47 3.14 10.23 7.91
N PRO A 48 3.48 10.89 6.79
CA PRO A 48 4.87 10.93 6.32
C PRO A 48 5.83 11.46 7.41
N THR A 49 5.55 12.63 7.98
CA THR A 49 6.39 13.25 9.01
C THR A 49 6.44 12.43 10.31
N ALA A 50 5.28 11.97 10.79
CA ALA A 50 5.17 11.20 12.03
C ALA A 50 5.82 9.81 11.89
N PHE A 51 5.66 9.16 10.74
CA PHE A 51 6.27 7.86 10.47
C PHE A 51 7.79 7.99 10.38
N HIS A 52 8.32 9.03 9.75
CA HIS A 52 9.76 9.27 9.72
C HIS A 52 10.36 9.54 11.10
N ALA A 53 9.62 10.19 12.00
CA ALA A 53 10.07 10.39 13.37
C ALA A 53 10.18 9.06 14.15
N ILE A 54 9.27 8.12 13.92
CA ILE A 54 9.25 6.82 14.63
C ILE A 54 9.99 5.70 13.92
N ASP A 55 10.22 5.79 12.61
CA ASP A 55 10.94 4.80 11.78
C ASP A 55 12.45 5.13 11.68
N THR A 56 13.04 5.45 12.83
CA THR A 56 14.50 5.60 12.99
C THR A 56 15.11 4.27 13.46
N ALA A 57 16.44 4.12 13.41
CA ALA A 57 17.10 2.91 13.93
C ALA A 57 16.77 2.66 15.43
N ILE A 58 16.70 3.74 16.21
CA ILE A 58 16.29 3.71 17.63
C ILE A 58 14.81 3.35 17.74
N GLY A 59 13.94 4.00 16.95
CA GLY A 59 12.50 3.75 16.98
C GLY A 59 12.12 2.32 16.56
N ARG A 60 12.82 1.75 15.56
CA ARG A 60 12.69 0.33 15.19
C ARG A 60 13.14 -0.61 16.31
N ARG A 61 14.26 -0.32 16.97
CA ARG A 61 14.74 -1.10 18.13
C ARG A 61 13.74 -1.05 19.30
N ALA A 62 13.10 0.10 19.51
CA ALA A 62 12.04 0.31 20.50
C ALA A 62 10.65 -0.14 20.02
N ARG A 63 10.52 -0.71 18.82
CA ARG A 63 9.25 -1.17 18.21
C ARG A 63 8.17 -0.09 18.10
N LEU A 64 8.55 1.20 18.02
CA LEU A 64 7.60 2.32 17.95
C LEU A 64 6.60 2.20 16.80
N PRO A 65 6.99 1.85 15.55
CA PRO A 65 6.01 1.67 14.47
C PRO A 65 4.94 0.62 14.80
N GLY A 66 5.34 -0.49 15.46
CA GLY A 66 4.41 -1.53 15.87
C GLY A 66 3.52 -1.14 17.05
N ILE A 67 4.00 -0.28 17.95
CA ILE A 67 3.19 0.27 19.04
C ILE A 67 2.15 1.24 18.47
N PHE A 68 2.56 2.16 17.59
CA PHE A 68 1.65 3.13 16.96
C PHE A 68 0.57 2.45 16.12
N SER A 69 0.91 1.37 15.40
CA SER A 69 -0.07 0.57 14.67
C SER A 69 -1.06 -0.10 15.62
N ARG A 70 -0.60 -0.74 16.71
CA ARG A 70 -1.48 -1.39 17.71
C ARG A 70 -2.40 -0.40 18.44
N LEU A 71 -1.93 0.82 18.67
CA LEU A 71 -2.73 1.89 19.27
C LEU A 71 -3.66 2.60 18.28
N GLY A 72 -3.66 2.20 16.99
CA GLY A 72 -4.44 2.85 15.94
C GLY A 72 -4.02 4.30 15.64
N LEU A 73 -2.82 4.70 16.09
CA LEU A 73 -2.30 6.05 15.91
C LEU A 73 -1.76 6.24 14.49
N LEU A 74 -0.89 5.33 14.06
CA LEU A 74 -0.25 5.42 12.77
C LEU A 74 0.15 4.04 12.27
N GLU A 75 -0.40 3.66 11.13
CA GLU A 75 -0.14 2.39 10.47
C GLU A 75 0.16 2.66 8.99
N ARG A 76 1.27 2.11 8.49
CA ARG A 76 1.67 2.22 7.08
C ARG A 76 1.46 0.88 6.41
N ALA A 77 0.64 0.84 5.37
CA ALA A 77 0.31 -0.38 4.65
C ALA A 77 0.35 -0.15 3.14
N THR A 78 0.52 -1.25 2.38
CA THR A 78 0.39 -1.29 0.92
C THR A 78 -0.85 -2.10 0.57
N LEU A 79 -1.55 -1.71 -0.47
CA LEU A 79 -2.71 -2.42 -1.00
C LEU A 79 -2.27 -3.72 -1.66
N THR A 80 -2.39 -4.83 -0.93
CA THR A 80 -1.94 -6.15 -1.34
C THR A 80 -2.66 -7.28 -0.59
N PRO A 81 -2.96 -8.42 -1.23
CA PRO A 81 -3.36 -9.63 -0.52
C PRO A 81 -2.22 -10.32 0.26
N GLU A 82 -0.98 -9.83 0.15
CA GLU A 82 0.21 -10.47 0.73
C GLU A 82 0.58 -9.91 2.11
N GLY A 83 0.54 -10.76 3.14
CA GLY A 83 1.10 -10.44 4.46
C GLY A 83 0.38 -9.32 5.23
N VAL A 84 -0.71 -8.76 4.71
CA VAL A 84 -1.53 -7.72 5.33
C VAL A 84 -2.96 -8.21 5.45
N ASP A 85 -3.56 -8.11 6.63
CA ASP A 85 -4.94 -8.52 6.85
C ASP A 85 -5.96 -7.57 6.19
N PHE A 86 -7.15 -8.08 5.91
CA PHE A 86 -8.19 -7.28 5.24
C PHE A 86 -8.66 -6.07 6.05
N ALA A 87 -8.69 -6.14 7.38
CA ALA A 87 -9.14 -5.00 8.19
C ALA A 87 -8.16 -3.82 8.04
N THR A 88 -6.87 -4.12 8.00
CA THR A 88 -5.80 -3.16 7.69
C THR A 88 -5.95 -2.60 6.28
N GLN A 89 -6.22 -3.45 5.29
CA GLN A 89 -6.47 -3.01 3.91
C GLN A 89 -7.68 -2.06 3.81
N ARG A 90 -8.79 -2.41 4.46
CA ARG A 90 -9.99 -1.58 4.47
C ARG A 90 -9.74 -0.22 5.13
N ARG A 91 -9.04 -0.18 6.27
CA ARG A 91 -8.66 1.09 6.92
C ARG A 91 -7.78 1.94 6.02
N LEU A 92 -6.80 1.34 5.34
CA LEU A 92 -5.94 2.04 4.38
C LEU A 92 -6.75 2.66 3.25
N VAL A 93 -7.58 1.87 2.57
CA VAL A 93 -8.39 2.33 1.43
C VAL A 93 -9.31 3.48 1.83
N LEU A 94 -10.04 3.35 2.94
CA LEU A 94 -10.93 4.41 3.43
C LEU A 94 -10.15 5.67 3.83
N ALA A 95 -8.98 5.53 4.47
CA ALA A 95 -8.14 6.67 4.82
C ALA A 95 -7.60 7.40 3.59
N MET A 96 -7.18 6.67 2.55
CA MET A 96 -6.72 7.25 1.28
C MET A 96 -7.87 7.93 0.52
N LEU A 97 -9.06 7.30 0.47
CA LEU A 97 -10.26 7.89 -0.13
C LEU A 97 -10.64 9.23 0.51
N ALA A 98 -10.64 9.27 1.85
CA ALA A 98 -10.95 10.47 2.63
C ALA A 98 -9.98 11.63 2.35
N ARG A 99 -8.79 11.33 1.81
CA ARG A 99 -7.75 12.32 1.45
C ARG A 99 -7.76 12.69 -0.01
N GLY A 100 -8.74 12.20 -0.76
CA GLY A 100 -8.88 12.51 -2.18
C GLY A 100 -8.21 11.51 -3.12
N GLN A 101 -7.64 10.40 -2.64
CA GLN A 101 -7.17 9.36 -3.56
C GLN A 101 -8.35 8.82 -4.38
N ARG A 102 -8.17 8.68 -5.70
CA ARG A 102 -9.20 8.14 -6.61
C ARG A 102 -8.70 6.97 -7.45
N VAL A 103 -7.39 6.88 -7.67
CA VAL A 103 -6.77 5.75 -8.37
C VAL A 103 -6.12 4.83 -7.35
N PHE A 104 -6.47 3.55 -7.41
CA PHE A 104 -5.92 2.52 -6.54
C PHE A 104 -5.30 1.40 -7.37
N THR A 105 -4.15 0.91 -6.90
CA THR A 105 -3.38 -0.17 -7.53
C THR A 105 -3.23 -1.30 -6.53
N LEU A 106 -3.91 -2.41 -6.81
CA LEU A 106 -3.75 -3.65 -6.08
C LEU A 106 -2.53 -4.40 -6.63
N THR A 107 -1.54 -4.66 -5.78
CA THR A 107 -0.27 -5.28 -6.20
C THR A 107 0.02 -6.55 -5.43
N TYR A 108 0.50 -7.58 -6.13
CA TYR A 108 1.01 -8.83 -5.54
C TYR A 108 1.97 -9.49 -6.53
N HIS A 109 2.75 -10.45 -6.04
CA HIS A 109 3.67 -11.22 -6.86
C HIS A 109 2.90 -12.41 -7.45
N SER A 110 2.96 -12.61 -8.77
CA SER A 110 2.32 -13.77 -9.42
C SER A 110 2.69 -15.13 -8.81
N PRO A 111 3.90 -15.37 -8.27
CA PRO A 111 4.20 -16.64 -7.62
C PRO A 111 3.43 -16.89 -6.33
N SER A 112 2.82 -15.87 -5.71
CA SER A 112 1.92 -16.05 -4.56
C SER A 112 0.60 -16.74 -4.93
N LEU A 113 0.31 -16.94 -6.22
CA LEU A 113 -0.81 -17.78 -6.68
C LEU A 113 -0.51 -19.29 -6.59
N ALA A 114 0.72 -19.67 -6.22
CA ALA A 114 1.15 -21.05 -6.09
C ALA A 114 1.91 -21.27 -4.77
N VAL A 115 1.82 -22.49 -4.25
CA VAL A 115 2.46 -22.87 -2.98
C VAL A 115 3.97 -22.96 -3.12
N GLY A 116 4.70 -22.39 -2.16
CA GLY A 116 6.13 -22.61 -1.97
C GLY A 116 7.05 -21.65 -2.74
N HIS A 117 6.51 -20.69 -3.49
CA HIS A 117 7.32 -19.77 -4.30
C HIS A 117 7.54 -18.39 -3.65
N THR A 118 6.78 -18.05 -2.61
CA THR A 118 6.95 -16.80 -1.85
C THR A 118 6.92 -17.07 -0.35
N PRO A 119 7.49 -16.17 0.48
CA PRO A 119 7.36 -16.24 1.92
C PRO A 119 5.91 -16.10 2.41
N TYR A 120 5.01 -15.58 1.56
CA TYR A 120 3.60 -15.33 1.90
C TYR A 120 2.72 -16.55 1.73
N VAL A 121 3.07 -17.46 0.80
CA VAL A 121 2.27 -18.64 0.46
C VAL A 121 3.13 -19.89 0.52
N ARG A 122 3.22 -20.49 1.71
CA ARG A 122 4.12 -21.63 1.98
C ARG A 122 3.40 -22.98 1.97
N ASN A 123 2.08 -22.96 2.08
CA ASN A 123 1.21 -24.15 2.11
C ASN A 123 -0.19 -23.79 1.58
N ASP A 124 -1.06 -24.79 1.45
CA ASP A 124 -2.42 -24.61 0.92
C ASP A 124 -3.30 -23.71 1.78
N ARG A 125 -3.05 -23.67 3.11
CA ARG A 125 -3.79 -22.77 4.01
C ARG A 125 -3.41 -21.31 3.74
N ASP A 126 -2.12 -21.03 3.59
CA ASP A 126 -1.63 -19.69 3.24
C ASP A 126 -2.22 -19.24 1.88
N LEU A 127 -2.33 -20.17 0.91
CA LEU A 127 -2.95 -19.90 -0.40
C LEU A 127 -4.45 -19.59 -0.27
N ALA A 128 -5.19 -20.37 0.52
CA ALA A 128 -6.60 -20.13 0.78
C ALA A 128 -6.83 -18.75 1.43
N ASP A 129 -6.00 -18.39 2.41
CA ASP A 129 -6.07 -17.08 3.08
C ASP A 129 -5.70 -15.94 2.11
N PHE A 130 -4.72 -16.14 1.22
CA PHE A 130 -4.37 -15.19 0.16
C PHE A 130 -5.56 -14.95 -0.79
N LEU A 131 -6.19 -16.02 -1.27
CA LEU A 131 -7.33 -15.94 -2.19
C LEU A 131 -8.56 -15.31 -1.51
N ASP A 132 -8.81 -15.61 -0.23
CA ASP A 132 -9.84 -14.94 0.56
C ASP A 132 -9.59 -13.43 0.67
N ARG A 133 -8.36 -13.03 1.03
CA ARG A 133 -7.98 -11.61 1.08
C ARG A 133 -8.19 -10.92 -0.26
N LEU A 134 -7.76 -11.55 -1.35
CA LEU A 134 -7.95 -11.03 -2.71
C LEU A 134 -9.44 -10.79 -3.00
N LYS A 135 -10.29 -11.80 -2.77
CA LYS A 135 -11.75 -11.71 -2.97
C LYS A 135 -12.37 -10.58 -2.15
N ARG A 136 -11.98 -10.44 -0.89
CA ARG A 136 -12.53 -9.41 0.00
C ARG A 136 -12.08 -8.01 -0.41
N ILE A 137 -10.82 -7.84 -0.81
CA ILE A 137 -10.33 -6.57 -1.35
C ILE A 137 -11.11 -6.20 -2.62
N THR A 138 -11.31 -7.14 -3.54
CA THR A 138 -12.08 -6.86 -4.76
C THR A 138 -13.55 -6.54 -4.45
N ALA A 139 -14.18 -7.24 -3.51
CA ALA A 139 -15.55 -6.94 -3.07
C ALA A 139 -15.66 -5.54 -2.42
N LEU A 140 -14.68 -5.15 -1.60
CA LEU A 140 -14.62 -3.80 -1.05
C LEU A 140 -14.62 -2.74 -2.17
N PHE A 141 -13.84 -2.94 -3.23
CA PHE A 141 -13.78 -1.99 -4.34
C PHE A 141 -15.05 -2.00 -5.19
N PHE A 142 -15.48 -3.16 -5.67
CA PHE A 142 -16.55 -3.24 -6.66
C PHE A 142 -17.94 -3.17 -6.04
N ASP A 143 -18.15 -3.83 -4.90
CA ASP A 143 -19.49 -3.98 -4.31
C ASP A 143 -19.77 -2.88 -3.28
N GLU A 144 -18.83 -2.56 -2.39
CA GLU A 144 -19.03 -1.53 -1.35
C GLU A 144 -18.77 -0.11 -1.86
N LEU A 145 -17.68 0.09 -2.62
CA LEU A 145 -17.21 1.42 -3.02
C LEU A 145 -17.67 1.82 -4.44
N GLY A 146 -18.27 0.91 -5.20
CA GLY A 146 -18.69 1.16 -6.59
C GLY A 146 -17.53 1.56 -7.51
N ALA A 147 -16.31 1.11 -7.21
CA ALA A 147 -15.13 1.40 -8.02
C ALA A 147 -15.24 0.69 -9.38
N GLN A 148 -14.51 1.22 -10.35
CA GLN A 148 -14.45 0.66 -11.69
C GLN A 148 -13.03 0.18 -11.99
N ALA A 149 -12.91 -1.01 -12.58
CA ALA A 149 -11.66 -1.44 -13.17
C ALA A 149 -11.29 -0.50 -14.32
N THR A 150 -10.01 -0.18 -14.45
CA THR A 150 -9.52 0.80 -15.41
C THR A 150 -8.20 0.33 -16.03
N THR A 151 -7.76 1.04 -17.06
CA THR A 151 -6.49 0.79 -17.76
C THR A 151 -5.54 1.97 -17.57
N PRO A 152 -4.22 1.80 -17.78
CA PRO A 152 -3.29 2.92 -17.71
C PRO A 152 -3.68 4.09 -18.61
N GLU A 153 -4.23 3.82 -19.81
CA GLU A 153 -4.65 4.83 -20.77
C GLU A 153 -5.78 5.71 -20.23
N ALA A 154 -6.74 5.10 -19.55
CA ALA A 154 -7.85 5.82 -18.93
C ALA A 154 -7.42 6.67 -17.71
N VAL A 155 -6.29 6.33 -17.09
CA VAL A 155 -5.71 7.06 -15.96
C VAL A 155 -4.86 8.25 -16.41
N MET A 156 -4.38 8.29 -17.66
CA MET A 156 -3.54 9.38 -18.19
C MET A 156 -4.15 10.78 -17.97
N GLY A 157 -5.47 10.92 -18.14
CA GLY A 157 -6.18 12.20 -17.95
C GLY A 157 -6.36 12.63 -16.49
N LEU A 158 -6.01 11.77 -15.54
CA LEU A 158 -6.05 12.03 -14.10
C LEU A 158 -4.66 12.32 -13.52
N ALA A 159 -3.61 12.21 -14.34
CA ALA A 159 -2.24 12.44 -13.90
C ALA A 159 -1.95 13.94 -13.83
N GLU A 160 -1.41 14.37 -12.69
CA GLU A 160 -0.99 15.76 -12.41
C GLU A 160 0.51 15.95 -12.71
#